data_AF-A0A397LE79-F1
#
_entry.id   AF-A0A397LE79-F1
#
_cell.length_a   1.000
_cell.length_b   1.000
_cell.length_c   1.000
_cell.angle_alpha   90.00
_cell.angle_beta   90.00
_cell.angle_gamma   90.00
#
_symmetry.space_group_name_H-M   'P 1'
#
loop_
_entity.id
_entity.type
_entity.pdbx_description
1 polymer ?
#
loop_
_entity_poly.entity_id
_entity_poly.type
_entity_poly.pdbx_seq_one_letter_code
_entity_poly.pdbx_strand_id
1 'polypeptide(L)'
;MSKNLPEPTNSEEVDLGQLFKLIGNAFERFFRFIANIFIGIYNVILILLIHFYKRKVWYATAIIIGGAFGFIIDKKSDKLYGANMFIETNFNSARQVYENINQFHQLANKDADSLELSRRLGVTVGEAAKLKGFYIEPDIDDNVIAEMYSAFYSMLDSVSRVEMTFDRYKKSLTNYNFNIHRIGVASTDKTVYKKIEKAFVDEISANAYLKSWLKLIC
;
A
#
# COMPACT_ATOMS: atom_id res chain seq x y z
N MET A 1 41.12 34.71 -81.83
CA MET A 1 39.91 35.37 -81.29
C MET A 1 38.83 34.33 -81.09
N SER A 2 38.06 34.49 -80.02
CA SER A 2 36.80 33.81 -79.68
C SER A 2 36.86 32.49 -78.87
N LYS A 3 36.49 32.65 -77.59
CA LYS A 3 35.95 31.68 -76.63
C LYS A 3 34.84 30.83 -77.25
N ASN A 4 34.77 29.55 -76.87
CA ASN A 4 33.51 28.80 -76.67
C ASN A 4 33.75 27.65 -75.68
N LEU A 5 32.89 27.58 -74.65
CA LEU A 5 32.83 26.51 -73.65
C LEU A 5 32.38 25.19 -74.29
N PRO A 6 32.76 24.03 -73.74
CA PRO A 6 31.88 22.86 -73.72
C PRO A 6 31.00 22.93 -72.47
N GLU A 7 29.70 23.07 -72.73
CA GLU A 7 28.56 22.86 -71.84
C GLU A 7 28.40 21.37 -71.43
N PRO A 8 27.56 21.07 -70.42
CA PRO A 8 27.70 19.92 -69.54
C PRO A 8 27.27 18.63 -70.23
N THR A 9 28.11 17.61 -70.21
CA THR A 9 27.70 16.28 -70.68
C THR A 9 26.85 15.59 -69.62
N ASN A 10 25.55 15.68 -69.87
CA ASN A 10 24.57 14.61 -69.73
C ASN A 10 24.31 14.13 -68.30
N SER A 11 23.29 14.75 -67.70
CA SER A 11 22.16 14.02 -67.12
C SER A 11 22.41 12.52 -66.98
N GLU A 12 22.93 12.16 -65.80
CA GLU A 12 22.69 10.87 -65.18
C GLU A 12 21.18 10.62 -65.27
N GLU A 13 20.78 9.89 -66.31
CA GLU A 13 19.59 9.09 -66.25
C GLU A 13 19.77 8.25 -65.00
N VAL A 14 19.17 8.69 -63.90
CA VAL A 14 18.90 7.82 -62.77
C VAL A 14 18.08 6.71 -63.38
N ASP A 15 18.73 5.59 -63.72
CA ASP A 15 18.09 4.46 -64.36
C ASP A 15 17.05 3.93 -63.36
N LEU A 16 15.82 4.39 -63.57
CA LEU A 16 14.68 4.11 -62.71
C LEU A 16 14.49 2.59 -62.60
N GLY A 17 14.85 1.82 -63.63
CA GLY A 17 14.84 0.37 -63.59
C GLY A 17 15.82 -0.22 -62.58
N GLN A 18 17.02 0.34 -62.45
CA GLN A 18 17.99 -0.06 -61.44
C GLN A 18 17.55 0.36 -60.04
N LEU A 19 16.96 1.56 -59.90
CA LEU A 19 16.40 2.05 -58.65
C LEU A 19 15.23 1.17 -58.16
N PHE A 20 14.31 0.80 -59.04
CA PHE A 20 13.20 -0.10 -58.71
C PHE A 20 13.66 -1.50 -58.33
N LYS A 21 14.70 -2.05 -58.98
CA LYS A 21 15.31 -3.34 -58.56
C LYS A 21 15.95 -3.25 -57.18
N LEU A 22 16.66 -2.15 -56.89
CA LEU A 22 17.30 -1.95 -55.59
C LEU A 22 16.25 -1.80 -54.47
N ILE A 23 15.19 -1.04 -54.72
CA ILE A 23 14.05 -0.88 -53.81
C ILE A 23 13.31 -2.22 -53.61
N GLY A 24 13.04 -2.96 -54.68
CA GLY A 24 12.40 -4.28 -54.61
C GLY A 24 13.19 -5.27 -53.76
N ASN A 25 14.51 -5.33 -53.96
CA ASN A 25 15.40 -6.16 -53.16
C ASN A 25 15.45 -5.72 -51.68
N ALA A 26 15.37 -4.42 -51.41
CA ALA A 26 15.30 -3.89 -50.04
C ALA A 26 14.00 -4.29 -49.33
N PHE A 27 12.85 -4.16 -50.00
CA PHE A 27 11.55 -4.60 -49.47
C PHE A 27 11.49 -6.11 -49.27
N GLU A 28 12.02 -6.91 -50.19
CA GLU A 28 12.07 -8.37 -50.05
C GLU A 28 12.91 -8.79 -48.82
N ARG A 29 14.03 -8.09 -48.56
CA ARG A 29 14.83 -8.31 -47.34
C ARG A 29 14.08 -7.87 -46.08
N PHE A 30 13.36 -6.75 -46.13
CA PHE A 30 12.56 -6.25 -45.01
C PHE A 30 11.41 -7.22 -44.64
N PHE A 31 10.63 -7.69 -45.62
CA PHE A 31 9.57 -8.65 -45.37
C PHE A 31 10.09 -10.01 -44.90
N ARG A 32 11.23 -10.48 -45.43
CA ARG A 32 11.89 -11.69 -44.91
C ARG A 32 12.34 -11.52 -43.46
N PHE A 33 12.87 -10.34 -43.10
CA PHE A 33 13.24 -10.04 -41.71
C PHE A 33 12.02 -10.11 -40.78
N ILE A 34 10.91 -9.46 -41.15
CA ILE A 34 9.66 -9.52 -40.38
C ILE A 34 9.13 -10.95 -40.29
N ALA A 35 9.07 -11.69 -41.40
CA ALA A 35 8.62 -13.08 -41.43
C ALA A 35 9.46 -13.96 -40.49
N ASN A 36 10.78 -13.79 -40.50
CA ASN A 36 11.68 -14.53 -39.62
C ASN A 36 11.44 -14.22 -38.12
N ILE A 37 11.10 -12.97 -37.77
CA ILE A 37 10.70 -12.61 -36.40
C ILE A 37 9.43 -13.37 -36.00
N PHE A 38 8.39 -13.35 -36.84
CA PHE A 38 7.14 -14.04 -36.54
C PHE A 38 7.32 -15.55 -36.42
N ILE A 39 8.10 -16.18 -37.31
CA ILE A 39 8.44 -17.62 -37.23
C ILE A 39 9.23 -17.90 -35.94
N GLY A 40 10.17 -17.02 -35.57
CA GLY A 40 10.92 -17.14 -34.32
C GLY A 40 10.00 -17.13 -33.10
N ILE A 41 9.10 -16.15 -33.00
CA ILE A 41 8.11 -16.04 -31.92
C ILE A 41 7.20 -17.28 -31.89
N TYR A 42 6.70 -17.70 -33.04
CA TYR A 42 5.84 -18.88 -33.16
C TYR A 42 6.55 -20.15 -32.66
N ASN A 43 7.82 -20.34 -33.03
CA ASN A 43 8.61 -21.47 -32.57
C ASN A 43 8.84 -21.46 -31.06
N VAL A 44 9.11 -20.28 -30.47
CA VAL A 44 9.24 -20.15 -29.00
C VAL A 44 7.93 -20.54 -28.32
N ILE A 45 6.79 -20.04 -28.82
CA ILE A 45 5.46 -20.37 -28.27
C ILE A 45 5.20 -21.88 -28.39
N LEU A 46 5.50 -22.50 -29.53
CA LEU A 46 5.34 -23.94 -29.72
C LEU A 46 6.20 -24.75 -28.74
N ILE A 47 7.48 -24.38 -28.56
CA ILE A 47 8.37 -25.08 -27.64
C ILE A 47 7.84 -24.97 -26.20
N LEU A 48 7.35 -23.79 -25.79
CA LEU A 48 6.72 -23.60 -24.48
C LEU A 48 5.47 -24.48 -24.34
N LEU A 49 4.56 -24.47 -25.31
CA LEU A 49 3.36 -25.30 -25.30
C LEU A 49 3.69 -26.79 -25.20
N ILE A 50 4.66 -27.26 -26.00
CA ILE A 50 5.13 -28.66 -25.96
C ILE A 50 5.75 -28.97 -24.59
N HIS A 51 6.50 -28.05 -23.99
CA HIS A 51 7.07 -28.22 -22.66
C HIS A 51 5.98 -28.43 -21.61
N PHE A 52 4.96 -27.57 -21.57
CA PHE A 52 3.84 -27.71 -20.63
C PHE A 52 3.04 -28.99 -20.88
N TYR A 53 2.78 -29.33 -22.14
CA TYR A 53 2.05 -30.53 -22.51
C TYR A 53 2.79 -31.82 -22.09
N LYS A 54 4.10 -31.91 -22.41
CA LYS A 54 4.93 -33.08 -22.05
C LYS A 54 5.12 -33.22 -20.55
N ARG A 55 5.18 -32.11 -19.80
CA ARG A 55 5.39 -32.09 -18.35
C ARG A 55 4.12 -31.87 -17.54
N LYS A 56 2.93 -32.04 -18.14
CA LYS A 56 1.63 -31.81 -17.47
C LYS A 56 1.50 -32.55 -16.14
N VAL A 57 2.06 -33.76 -16.04
CA VAL A 57 2.05 -34.58 -14.81
C VAL A 57 2.87 -33.94 -13.69
N TRP A 58 4.02 -33.34 -14.01
CA TRP A 58 4.84 -32.60 -13.05
C TRP A 58 4.08 -31.38 -12.50
N TYR A 59 3.44 -30.61 -13.38
CA TYR A 59 2.64 -29.45 -12.98
C TYR A 59 1.42 -29.87 -12.16
N ALA A 60 0.71 -30.92 -12.56
CA ALA A 60 -0.41 -31.47 -11.79
C ALA A 60 0.03 -31.90 -10.38
N THR A 61 1.18 -32.56 -10.28
CA THR A 61 1.75 -32.98 -8.99
C THR A 61 2.12 -31.76 -8.14
N ALA A 62 2.73 -30.73 -8.72
CA ALA A 62 3.06 -29.49 -8.02
C ALA A 62 1.80 -28.76 -7.52
N ILE A 63 0.71 -28.77 -8.30
CA ILE A 63 -0.60 -28.20 -7.87
C ILE A 63 -1.16 -28.99 -6.69
N ILE A 64 -1.14 -30.31 -6.73
CA ILE A 64 -1.63 -31.16 -5.63
C ILE A 64 -0.80 -30.91 -4.35
N ILE A 65 0.52 -30.90 -4.48
CA ILE A 65 1.43 -30.62 -3.36
C ILE A 65 1.19 -29.22 -2.82
N GLY A 66 1.13 -28.21 -3.68
CA GLY A 66 0.85 -26.83 -3.29
C GLY A 66 -0.51 -26.68 -2.59
N GLY A 67 -1.54 -27.36 -3.10
CA GLY A 67 -2.87 -27.41 -2.47
C GLY A 67 -2.86 -28.07 -1.10
N ALA A 68 -2.16 -29.21 -0.96
CA ALA A 68 -2.01 -29.90 0.32
C ALA A 68 -1.23 -29.04 1.34
N PHE A 69 -0.12 -28.43 0.93
CA PHE A 69 0.63 -27.50 1.78
C PHE A 69 -0.22 -26.28 2.17
N GLY A 70 -0.94 -25.68 1.22
CA GLY A 70 -1.83 -24.56 1.47
C GLY A 70 -2.94 -24.92 2.46
N PHE A 71 -3.55 -26.09 2.33
CA PHE A 71 -4.57 -26.58 3.26
C PHE A 71 -4.03 -26.79 4.68
N ILE A 72 -2.80 -27.33 4.81
CA ILE A 72 -2.16 -27.50 6.12
C ILE A 72 -1.89 -26.15 6.79
N ILE A 73 -1.42 -25.17 6.01
CA ILE A 73 -1.17 -23.80 6.51
C ILE A 73 -2.48 -23.15 6.95
N ASP A 74 -3.54 -23.24 6.13
CA ASP A 74 -4.85 -22.67 6.45
C ASP A 74 -5.46 -23.29 7.72
N LYS A 75 -5.38 -24.62 7.86
CA LYS A 75 -5.85 -25.33 9.05
C LYS A 75 -5.11 -24.97 10.33
N LYS A 76 -3.82 -24.63 10.25
CA LYS A 76 -2.99 -24.24 11.39
C LYS A 76 -3.01 -22.74 11.68
N SER A 77 -3.54 -21.94 10.76
CA SER A 77 -3.62 -20.50 10.95
C SER A 77 -4.72 -20.19 11.96
N ASP A 78 -4.35 -19.51 13.05
CA ASP A 78 -5.32 -19.07 14.03
C ASP A 78 -6.33 -18.11 13.40
N LYS A 79 -7.62 -18.30 13.69
CA LYS A 79 -8.65 -17.34 13.29
C LYS A 79 -8.41 -16.03 14.03
N LEU A 80 -8.21 -14.94 13.29
CA LEU A 80 -8.08 -13.60 13.86
C LEU A 80 -9.44 -12.90 13.87
N TYR A 81 -9.85 -12.49 15.06
CA TYR A 81 -11.02 -11.65 15.30
C TYR A 81 -10.58 -10.23 15.59
N GLY A 82 -11.18 -9.26 14.90
CA GLY A 82 -11.00 -7.84 15.16
C GLY A 82 -12.21 -7.26 15.87
N ALA A 83 -11.97 -6.46 16.91
CA ALA A 83 -12.99 -5.62 17.53
C ALA A 83 -12.56 -4.16 17.44
N ASN A 84 -13.51 -3.26 17.18
CA ASN A 84 -13.25 -1.84 16.98
C ASN A 84 -14.06 -1.00 17.97
N MET A 85 -13.47 0.10 18.41
CA MET A 85 -14.15 1.18 19.12
C MET A 85 -13.74 2.53 18.57
N PHE A 86 -14.62 3.52 18.71
CA PHE A 86 -14.35 4.89 18.34
C PHE A 86 -14.18 5.72 19.60
N ILE A 87 -13.16 6.55 19.61
CA ILE A 87 -12.88 7.47 20.71
C ILE A 87 -12.73 8.88 20.16
N GLU A 88 -13.01 9.86 21.01
CA GLU A 88 -12.71 11.27 20.75
C GLU A 88 -11.57 11.71 21.68
N THR A 89 -10.50 12.22 21.10
CA THR A 89 -9.36 12.76 21.85
C THR A 89 -9.58 14.25 22.10
N ASN A 90 -9.18 14.70 23.29
CA ASN A 90 -9.35 16.08 23.75
C ASN A 90 -8.01 16.63 24.23
N PHE A 91 -7.88 17.96 24.38
CA PHE A 91 -6.68 18.60 24.94
C PHE A 91 -5.36 18.21 24.26
N ASN A 92 -5.40 17.97 22.94
CA ASN A 92 -4.23 17.53 22.16
C ASN A 92 -3.61 16.21 22.67
N SER A 93 -4.43 15.33 23.28
CA SER A 93 -3.98 14.06 23.86
C SER A 93 -3.79 12.93 22.83
N ALA A 94 -4.11 13.16 21.55
CA ALA A 94 -4.05 12.16 20.49
C ALA A 94 -2.69 11.44 20.47
N ARG A 95 -1.57 12.20 20.53
CA ARG A 95 -0.22 11.61 20.57
C ARG A 95 -0.03 10.63 21.72
N GLN A 96 -0.49 10.98 22.92
CA GLN A 96 -0.37 10.10 24.09
C GLN A 96 -1.18 8.82 23.91
N VAL A 97 -2.38 8.93 23.36
CA VAL A 97 -3.23 7.75 23.10
C VAL A 97 -2.58 6.82 22.07
N TYR A 98 -1.99 7.37 21.00
CA TYR A 98 -1.23 6.59 20.03
C TYR A 98 -0.05 5.87 20.67
N GLU A 99 0.73 6.54 21.53
CA GLU A 99 1.84 5.90 22.24
C GLU A 99 1.36 4.79 23.19
N ASN A 100 0.27 5.03 23.94
CA ASN A 100 -0.31 4.02 24.82
C ASN A 100 -0.73 2.77 24.02
N ILE A 101 -1.40 2.96 22.88
CA ILE A 101 -1.84 1.84 22.03
C ILE A 101 -0.65 1.13 21.38
N ASN A 102 0.37 1.87 20.96
CA ASN A 102 1.59 1.29 20.41
C ASN A 102 2.33 0.44 21.46
N GLN A 103 2.35 0.86 22.72
CA GLN A 103 2.89 0.05 23.82
C GLN A 103 2.10 -1.26 24.01
N PHE A 104 0.77 -1.20 24.00
CA PHE A 104 -0.05 -2.43 24.02
C PHE A 104 0.21 -3.33 22.81
N HIS A 105 0.39 -2.74 21.62
CA HIS A 105 0.76 -3.49 20.42
C HIS A 105 2.13 -4.17 20.57
N GLN A 106 3.13 -3.48 21.12
CA GLN A 106 4.46 -4.06 21.38
C GLN A 106 4.36 -5.26 22.34
N LEU A 107 3.66 -5.11 23.46
CA LEU A 107 3.46 -6.18 24.43
C LEU A 107 2.75 -7.40 23.80
N ALA A 108 1.72 -7.19 22.98
CA ALA A 108 0.95 -8.28 22.38
C ALA A 108 1.62 -8.95 21.18
N ASN A 109 2.29 -8.18 20.32
CA ASN A 109 2.77 -8.66 19.02
C ASN A 109 4.28 -8.90 18.97
N LYS A 110 5.08 -8.04 19.63
CA LYS A 110 6.55 -8.07 19.56
C LYS A 110 7.14 -8.86 20.71
N ASP A 111 6.73 -8.53 21.93
CA ASP A 111 7.28 -9.14 23.14
C ASP A 111 6.53 -10.41 23.53
N ALA A 112 5.28 -10.54 23.09
CA ALA A 112 4.35 -11.59 23.49
C ALA A 112 4.21 -11.72 25.02
N ASP A 113 4.34 -10.60 25.74
CA ASP A 113 4.29 -10.53 27.20
C ASP A 113 2.85 -10.60 27.71
N SER A 114 2.36 -11.84 27.77
CA SER A 114 1.02 -12.15 28.23
C SER A 114 0.84 -11.92 29.73
N LEU A 115 1.94 -11.89 30.50
CA LEU A 115 1.91 -11.66 31.94
C LEU A 115 1.60 -10.18 32.23
N GLU A 116 2.33 -9.28 31.56
CA GLU A 116 2.12 -7.85 31.71
C GLU A 116 0.75 -7.42 31.15
N LEU A 117 0.35 -7.95 30.00
CA LEU A 117 -0.99 -7.70 29.45
C LEU A 117 -2.10 -8.18 30.38
N SER A 118 -1.95 -9.35 30.98
CA SER A 118 -2.88 -9.88 31.98
C SER A 118 -3.00 -8.94 33.18
N ARG A 119 -1.88 -8.42 33.68
CA ARG A 119 -1.83 -7.50 34.82
C ARG A 119 -2.53 -6.17 34.52
N ARG A 120 -2.28 -5.57 33.36
CA ARG A 120 -2.86 -4.27 32.97
C ARG A 120 -4.34 -4.37 32.61
N LEU A 121 -4.74 -5.44 31.92
CA LEU A 121 -6.10 -5.60 31.40
C LEU A 121 -7.03 -6.38 32.33
N GLY A 122 -6.54 -6.91 33.45
CA GLY A 122 -7.34 -7.62 34.45
C GLY A 122 -7.95 -8.93 33.94
N VAL A 123 -7.26 -9.62 33.02
CA VAL A 123 -7.67 -10.92 32.47
C VAL A 123 -6.66 -11.99 32.81
N THR A 124 -6.98 -13.27 32.61
CA THR A 124 -6.00 -14.34 32.83
C THR A 124 -4.87 -14.28 31.80
N VAL A 125 -3.68 -14.80 32.16
CA VAL A 125 -2.53 -14.90 31.23
C VAL A 125 -2.90 -15.67 29.94
N GLY A 126 -3.73 -16.70 30.06
CA GLY A 126 -4.21 -17.47 28.91
C GLY A 126 -5.15 -16.69 27.99
N GLU A 127 -5.91 -15.72 28.51
CA GLU A 127 -6.72 -14.81 27.69
C GLU A 127 -5.86 -13.71 27.07
N ALA A 128 -4.90 -13.17 27.83
CA ALA A 128 -3.96 -12.17 27.34
C ALA A 128 -3.10 -12.71 26.18
N ALA A 129 -2.67 -13.98 26.23
CA ALA A 129 -1.91 -14.63 25.15
C ALA A 129 -2.67 -14.76 23.81
N LYS A 130 -4.00 -14.63 23.87
CA LYS A 130 -4.86 -14.63 22.68
C LYS A 130 -4.93 -13.25 22.04
N LEU A 131 -4.49 -12.18 22.69
CA LEU A 131 -4.37 -10.85 22.09
C LEU A 131 -3.16 -10.85 21.15
N LYS A 132 -3.36 -10.45 19.90
CA LYS A 132 -2.33 -10.48 18.85
C LYS A 132 -1.85 -9.11 18.42
N GLY A 133 -2.59 -8.06 18.75
CA GLY A 133 -2.19 -6.69 18.45
C GLY A 133 -3.27 -5.67 18.75
N PHE A 134 -2.82 -4.43 18.88
CA PHE A 134 -3.64 -3.25 19.06
C PHE A 134 -3.32 -2.24 17.95
N TYR A 135 -4.30 -1.46 17.52
CA TYR A 135 -4.19 -0.58 16.36
C TYR A 135 -4.97 0.71 16.61
N ILE A 136 -4.53 1.81 16.03
CA ILE A 136 -5.25 3.08 16.05
C ILE A 136 -5.05 3.82 14.74
N GLU A 137 -6.14 4.39 14.24
CA GLU A 137 -6.16 5.25 13.04
C GLU A 137 -7.16 6.40 13.23
N PRO A 138 -6.93 7.56 12.62
CA PRO A 138 -7.92 8.64 12.64
C PRO A 138 -9.14 8.23 11.81
N ASP A 139 -10.32 8.68 12.23
CA ASP A 139 -11.52 8.61 11.40
C ASP A 139 -11.51 9.80 10.44
N ILE A 140 -11.23 9.53 9.16
CA ILE A 140 -10.99 10.57 8.16
C ILE A 140 -12.26 10.80 7.34
N ASP A 141 -12.84 11.99 7.47
CA ASP A 141 -13.91 12.50 6.62
C ASP A 141 -13.42 13.73 5.85
N ASP A 142 -13.59 13.73 4.52
CA ASP A 142 -13.23 14.85 3.66
C ASP A 142 -13.99 16.15 4.02
N ASN A 143 -15.21 16.04 4.53
CA ASN A 143 -15.97 17.20 5.02
C ASN A 143 -15.29 17.83 6.25
N VAL A 144 -14.79 17.00 7.17
CA VAL A 144 -14.04 17.46 8.35
C VAL A 144 -12.74 18.13 7.91
N ILE A 145 -12.04 17.57 6.93
CA ILE A 145 -10.83 18.21 6.38
C ILE A 145 -11.15 19.57 5.75
N ALA A 146 -12.27 19.69 5.04
CA ALA A 146 -12.72 20.95 4.44
C ALA A 146 -13.06 22.00 5.52
N GLU A 147 -13.72 21.60 6.60
CA GLU A 147 -14.00 22.47 7.75
C GLU A 147 -12.72 22.94 8.43
N MET A 148 -11.80 22.01 8.72
CA MET A 148 -10.49 22.33 9.30
C MET A 148 -9.70 23.29 8.41
N TYR A 149 -9.72 23.08 7.10
CA TYR A 149 -9.08 23.99 6.14
C TYR A 149 -9.74 25.36 6.13
N SER A 150 -11.07 25.45 6.14
CA SER A 150 -11.80 26.72 6.18
C SER A 150 -11.42 27.53 7.42
N ALA A 151 -11.39 26.88 8.59
CA ALA A 151 -10.94 27.49 9.84
C ALA A 151 -9.48 27.95 9.75
N PHE A 152 -8.57 27.10 9.28
CA PHE A 152 -7.17 27.43 9.09
C PHE A 152 -6.96 28.60 8.12
N TYR A 153 -7.63 28.58 6.97
CA TYR A 153 -7.54 29.59 5.92
C TYR A 153 -8.00 30.97 6.39
N SER A 154 -9.01 31.02 7.28
CA SER A 154 -9.49 32.28 7.87
C SER A 154 -8.42 32.99 8.72
N MET A 155 -7.47 32.23 9.28
CA MET A 155 -6.39 32.75 10.13
C MET A 155 -5.15 33.20 9.33
N LEU A 156 -5.10 32.90 8.02
CA LEU A 156 -3.95 33.23 7.18
C LEU A 156 -3.97 34.69 6.71
N ASP A 157 -2.78 35.27 6.55
CA ASP A 157 -2.57 36.55 5.89
C ASP A 157 -2.70 36.43 4.36
N SER A 158 -2.74 37.57 3.66
CA SER A 158 -2.96 37.60 2.20
C SER A 158 -1.89 36.85 1.41
N VAL A 159 -0.65 36.83 1.89
CA VAL A 159 0.46 36.13 1.23
C VAL A 159 0.32 34.62 1.43
N SER A 160 0.08 34.17 2.67
CA SER A 160 -0.06 32.74 2.99
C SER A 160 -1.28 32.10 2.35
N ARG A 161 -2.37 32.86 2.14
CA ARG A 161 -3.57 32.37 1.42
C ARG A 161 -3.31 32.00 -0.03
N VAL A 162 -2.35 32.68 -0.69
CA VAL A 162 -1.96 32.34 -2.08
C VAL A 162 -1.16 31.05 -2.11
N GLU A 163 -0.34 30.80 -1.09
CA GLU A 163 0.56 29.65 -1.04
C GLU A 163 -0.05 28.38 -0.44
N MET A 164 -0.99 28.50 0.51
CA MET A 164 -1.59 27.35 1.18
C MET A 164 -2.91 26.96 0.52
N THR A 165 -2.83 26.10 -0.49
CA THR A 165 -4.00 25.46 -1.11
C THR A 165 -4.58 24.35 -0.23
N PHE A 166 -5.84 23.98 -0.49
CA PHE A 166 -6.50 22.85 0.17
C PHE A 166 -5.68 21.56 0.08
N ASP A 167 -5.15 21.21 -1.10
CA ASP A 167 -4.34 20.01 -1.29
C ASP A 167 -3.03 20.05 -0.50
N ARG A 168 -2.40 21.24 -0.38
CA ARG A 168 -1.19 21.41 0.42
C ARG A 168 -1.48 21.24 1.90
N TYR A 169 -2.61 21.78 2.37
CA TYR A 169 -3.07 21.60 3.75
C TYR A 169 -3.43 20.14 4.04
N LYS A 170 -4.21 19.48 3.19
CA LYS A 170 -4.58 18.06 3.35
C LYS A 170 -3.35 17.17 3.47
N LYS A 171 -2.27 17.47 2.72
CA LYS A 171 -0.98 16.76 2.82
C LYS A 171 -0.15 17.07 4.06
N SER A 172 -0.39 18.19 4.73
CA SER A 172 0.33 18.54 5.97
C SER A 172 -0.32 17.95 7.22
N LEU A 173 -1.55 17.44 7.11
CA LEU A 173 -2.23 16.77 8.20
C LEU A 173 -1.52 15.47 8.60
N THR A 174 -1.48 15.25 9.91
CA THR A 174 -1.01 14.03 10.55
C THR A 174 -2.18 13.33 11.22
N ASN A 175 -2.01 12.05 11.56
CA ASN A 175 -3.03 11.28 12.26
C ASN A 175 -3.50 11.93 13.57
N TYR A 176 -2.66 12.74 14.21
CA TYR A 176 -2.94 13.40 15.48
C TYR A 176 -3.79 14.66 15.35
N ASN A 177 -4.03 15.16 14.13
CA ASN A 177 -4.81 16.38 13.90
C ASN A 177 -6.32 16.14 13.97
N PHE A 178 -6.75 14.89 13.89
CA PHE A 178 -8.16 14.51 13.96
C PHE A 178 -8.56 14.26 15.41
N ASN A 179 -9.82 14.54 15.74
CA ASN A 179 -10.33 14.32 17.10
C ASN A 179 -10.85 12.89 17.27
N ILE A 180 -11.47 12.32 16.24
CA ILE A 180 -12.07 10.98 16.27
C ILE A 180 -11.06 9.97 15.77
N HIS A 181 -10.89 8.88 16.51
CA HIS A 181 -10.01 7.78 16.14
C HIS A 181 -10.69 6.43 16.32
N ARG A 182 -10.42 5.51 15.41
CA ARG A 182 -10.80 4.11 15.49
C ARG A 182 -9.66 3.32 16.14
N ILE A 183 -9.95 2.65 17.24
CA ILE A 183 -9.05 1.72 17.91
C ILE A 183 -9.49 0.29 17.59
N GLY A 184 -8.54 -0.54 17.19
CA GLY A 184 -8.75 -1.95 16.88
C GLY A 184 -7.98 -2.87 17.82
N VAL A 185 -8.58 -3.99 18.21
CA VAL A 185 -7.93 -5.09 18.93
C VAL A 185 -8.04 -6.37 18.12
N ALA A 186 -6.92 -7.02 17.84
CA ALA A 186 -6.88 -8.34 17.19
C ALA A 186 -6.68 -9.44 18.23
N SER A 187 -7.49 -10.50 18.15
CA SER A 187 -7.39 -11.66 19.05
C SER A 187 -7.75 -12.97 18.36
N THR A 188 -7.21 -14.08 18.86
CA THR A 188 -7.64 -15.43 18.45
C THR A 188 -8.94 -15.89 19.12
N ASP A 189 -9.47 -15.09 20.06
CA ASP A 189 -10.72 -15.36 20.75
C ASP A 189 -11.63 -14.12 20.78
N LYS A 190 -12.75 -14.25 20.09
CA LYS A 190 -13.79 -13.21 19.95
C LYS A 190 -14.36 -12.70 21.28
N THR A 191 -14.23 -13.44 22.37
CA THR A 191 -14.82 -13.09 23.67
C THR A 191 -13.92 -12.23 24.54
N VAL A 192 -12.61 -12.19 24.25
CA VAL A 192 -11.62 -11.50 25.09
C VAL A 192 -11.84 -9.99 25.06
N TYR A 193 -12.22 -9.43 23.90
CA TYR A 193 -12.44 -7.98 23.77
C TYR A 193 -13.42 -7.43 24.81
N LYS A 194 -14.59 -8.07 24.95
CA LYS A 194 -15.63 -7.64 25.90
C LYS A 194 -15.16 -7.69 27.36
N LYS A 195 -14.18 -8.53 27.67
CA LYS A 195 -13.62 -8.65 29.04
C LYS A 195 -12.62 -7.54 29.33
N ILE A 196 -11.81 -7.16 28.33
CA ILE A 196 -10.78 -6.14 28.49
C ILE A 196 -11.28 -4.72 28.25
N GLU A 197 -12.42 -4.53 27.58
CA GLU A 197 -12.91 -3.23 27.09
C GLU A 197 -12.81 -2.12 28.14
N LYS A 198 -13.36 -2.33 29.34
CA LYS A 198 -13.32 -1.32 30.42
C LYS A 198 -11.89 -1.00 30.87
N ALA A 199 -11.11 -2.03 31.21
CA ALA A 199 -9.74 -1.85 31.69
C ALA A 199 -8.84 -1.22 30.62
N PHE A 200 -9.03 -1.60 29.36
CA PHE A 200 -8.30 -1.05 28.24
C PHE A 200 -8.61 0.44 28.04
N VAL A 201 -9.88 0.85 28.11
CA VAL A 201 -10.28 2.27 28.06
C VAL A 201 -9.66 3.07 29.21
N ASP A 202 -9.64 2.52 30.42
CA ASP A 202 -9.03 3.16 31.59
C ASP A 202 -7.51 3.34 31.41
N GLU A 203 -6.81 2.34 30.85
CA GLU A 203 -5.37 2.39 30.59
C GLU A 203 -5.01 3.39 29.48
N ILE A 204 -5.76 3.42 28.36
CA ILE A 204 -5.44 4.35 27.26
C ILE A 204 -5.79 5.81 27.59
N SER A 205 -6.79 6.02 28.46
CA SER A 205 -7.20 7.35 28.93
C SER A 205 -6.34 7.86 30.09
N ALA A 206 -5.54 6.99 30.72
CA ALA A 206 -4.64 7.36 31.80
C ALA A 206 -3.54 8.29 31.27
N ASN A 207 -3.69 9.59 31.55
CA ASN A 207 -2.69 10.60 31.24
C ASN A 207 -2.31 11.36 32.52
N ALA A 208 -1.04 11.31 32.89
CA ALA A 208 -0.50 12.01 34.06
C ALA A 208 -0.71 13.53 33.95
N TYR A 209 -0.63 14.09 32.74
CA TYR A 209 -0.92 15.49 32.46
C TYR A 209 -2.40 15.83 32.71
N LEU A 210 -3.35 15.05 32.20
CA LEU A 210 -4.77 15.31 32.46
C LEU A 210 -5.13 15.18 33.95
N LYS A 211 -4.50 14.24 34.66
CA LYS A 211 -4.66 14.09 36.11
C LYS A 211 -4.15 15.29 36.90
N SER A 212 -3.11 15.99 36.45
CA SER A 212 -2.65 17.22 37.13
C SER A 212 -3.57 18.40 36.88
N TRP A 213 -4.10 18.54 35.66
CA TRP A 213 -5.07 19.58 35.32
C TRP A 213 -6.39 19.44 36.08
N LEU A 214 -6.93 18.22 36.22
CA LEU A 214 -8.14 17.97 37.03
C LEU A 214 -7.95 18.34 38.51
N LYS A 215 -6.75 18.15 39.06
CA LYS A 215 -6.40 18.54 40.44
C LYS A 215 -6.22 20.04 40.65
N LEU A 216 -6.08 20.82 39.58
CA LEU A 216 -5.99 22.29 39.66
C LEU A 216 -7.37 22.96 39.60
N ILE A 217 -8.39 22.21 39.19
CA ILE A 217 -9.77 22.70 38.98
C ILE A 217 -10.72 22.23 40.11
N CYS A 218 -10.35 21.18 40.86
CA CYS A 218 -11.03 20.73 42.09
C CYS A 218 -10.22 21.10 43.34
#